data_AF-A0A8M1P3Z2-F1
#
_entry.id   AF-A0A8M1P3Z2-F1
#
_cell.length_a   1.000
_cell.length_b   1.000
_cell.length_c   1.000
_cell.angle_alpha   90.00
_cell.angle_beta   90.00
_cell.angle_gamma   90.00
#
_symmetry.space_group_name_H-M   'P 1'
#
loop_
_entity.id
_entity.type
_entity.pdbx_description
1 polymer ?
#
loop_
_entity_poly.entity_id
_entity_poly.type
_entity_poly.pdbx_seq_one_letter_code
_entity_poly.pdbx_strand_id
1 'polypeptide(L)'
;MTELHQAAAAGDYDLVEEIVRNNSCNPNQKDLDWNKKTALHWAASKGQTEMVRILVENGARACLRTDNGWTPAHFAAESGRLAVLRLLHSLHAPVDKEDSSGDKPVRIAEIYGHEDCVRFLEKAEVESRNYRQMAISNGLPLDDTDEEWEEERKEARLQERNQ
;
A
#
# COMPACT_ATOMS: atom_id res chain seq x y z
N MET A 1 -15.25 -9.89 -1.17
CA MET A 1 -14.00 -10.56 -1.65
C MET A 1 -14.10 -11.11 -3.07
N THR A 2 -13.25 -10.63 -3.99
CA THR A 2 -13.17 -11.13 -5.40
C THR A 2 -12.19 -12.30 -5.53
N GLU A 3 -12.24 -13.01 -6.66
CA GLU A 3 -11.32 -14.11 -6.97
C GLU A 3 -9.85 -13.69 -6.88
N LEU A 4 -9.52 -12.48 -7.38
CA LEU A 4 -8.17 -11.92 -7.28
C LEU A 4 -7.70 -11.74 -5.83
N HIS A 5 -8.58 -11.32 -4.92
CA HIS A 5 -8.24 -11.17 -3.50
C HIS A 5 -7.95 -12.53 -2.86
N GLN A 6 -8.75 -13.54 -3.19
CA GLN A 6 -8.57 -14.90 -2.68
C GLN A 6 -7.28 -15.52 -3.20
N ALA A 7 -7.01 -15.41 -4.50
CA ALA A 7 -5.80 -15.91 -5.14
C ALA A 7 -4.54 -15.25 -4.56
N ALA A 8 -4.54 -13.92 -4.42
CA ALA A 8 -3.44 -13.19 -3.77
C ALA A 8 -3.27 -13.61 -2.30
N ALA A 9 -4.34 -13.68 -1.51
CA ALA A 9 -4.26 -14.07 -0.11
C ALA A 9 -3.77 -15.53 0.08
N ALA A 10 -4.11 -16.43 -0.85
CA ALA A 10 -3.68 -17.82 -0.86
C ALA A 10 -2.24 -17.99 -1.37
N GLY A 11 -1.72 -17.05 -2.16
CA GLY A 11 -0.41 -17.15 -2.80
C GLY A 11 -0.43 -17.98 -4.09
N ASP A 12 -1.58 -18.02 -4.77
CA ASP A 12 -1.75 -18.71 -6.04
C ASP A 12 -1.29 -17.79 -7.18
N TYR A 13 0.00 -17.85 -7.51
CA TYR A 13 0.62 -16.98 -8.51
C TYR A 13 0.06 -17.22 -9.92
N ASP A 14 -0.18 -18.48 -10.27
CA ASP A 14 -0.67 -18.88 -11.60
C ASP A 14 -2.07 -18.30 -11.83
N LEU A 15 -2.95 -18.42 -10.82
CA LEU A 15 -4.30 -17.87 -10.90
C LEU A 15 -4.29 -16.33 -10.94
N VAL A 16 -3.42 -15.67 -10.17
CA VAL A 16 -3.32 -14.20 -10.23
C VAL A 16 -2.83 -13.74 -11.59
N GLU A 17 -1.79 -14.36 -12.15
CA GLU A 17 -1.34 -14.05 -13.50
C GLU A 17 -2.44 -14.26 -14.54
N GLU A 18 -3.20 -15.35 -14.45
CA GLU A 18 -4.31 -15.63 -15.37
C GLU A 18 -5.41 -14.57 -15.28
N ILE A 19 -5.89 -14.26 -14.07
CA ILE A 19 -6.97 -13.29 -13.84
C ILE A 19 -6.58 -11.91 -14.37
N VAL A 20 -5.34 -11.50 -14.10
CA VAL A 20 -4.85 -10.18 -14.46
C VAL A 20 -4.52 -10.10 -15.96
N ARG A 21 -3.94 -11.16 -16.55
CA ARG A 21 -3.67 -11.25 -18.00
C ARG A 21 -4.96 -11.27 -18.83
N ASN A 22 -6.00 -11.95 -18.34
CA ASN A 22 -7.31 -11.96 -18.99
C ASN A 22 -8.06 -10.62 -18.82
N ASN A 23 -7.46 -9.66 -18.10
CA ASN A 23 -8.04 -8.35 -17.78
C ASN A 23 -9.45 -8.47 -17.16
N SER A 24 -9.72 -9.61 -16.51
CA SER A 24 -11.03 -9.93 -15.94
C SER A 24 -11.31 -9.12 -14.67
N CYS A 25 -10.27 -8.57 -14.05
CA CYS A 25 -10.36 -7.86 -12.78
C CYS A 25 -9.44 -6.64 -12.75
N ASN A 26 -9.93 -5.54 -12.18
CA ASN A 26 -9.10 -4.40 -11.85
C ASN A 26 -8.15 -4.76 -10.68
N PRO A 27 -6.82 -4.67 -10.83
CA PRO A 27 -5.87 -4.97 -9.75
C PRO A 27 -6.00 -4.02 -8.54
N ASN A 28 -6.62 -2.86 -8.76
CA ASN A 28 -6.89 -1.85 -7.73
C ASN A 28 -8.26 -1.98 -7.08
N GLN A 29 -9.01 -3.06 -7.37
CA GLN A 29 -10.30 -3.29 -6.74
C GLN A 29 -10.14 -3.35 -5.21
N LYS A 30 -10.84 -2.46 -4.51
CA LYS A 30 -10.96 -2.47 -3.04
C LYS A 30 -12.06 -3.47 -2.64
N ASP A 31 -11.77 -4.30 -1.65
CA ASP A 31 -12.72 -5.25 -1.06
C ASP A 31 -13.64 -4.54 -0.06
N LEU A 32 -14.94 -4.48 -0.36
CA LEU A 32 -15.94 -3.83 0.49
C LEU A 32 -16.13 -4.53 1.83
N ASP A 33 -15.87 -5.84 1.90
CA ASP A 33 -16.11 -6.63 3.11
C ASP A 33 -14.95 -6.51 4.12
N TRP A 34 -13.77 -6.10 3.65
CA TRP A 34 -12.52 -6.18 4.40
C TRP A 34 -11.75 -4.87 4.47
N ASN A 35 -12.42 -3.80 4.90
CA ASN A 35 -11.82 -2.49 5.16
C ASN A 35 -11.25 -1.83 3.89
N LYS A 36 -11.87 -2.06 2.72
CA LYS A 36 -11.38 -1.59 1.41
C LYS A 36 -9.96 -2.07 1.07
N LYS A 37 -9.54 -3.25 1.56
CA LYS A 37 -8.23 -3.84 1.19
C LYS A 37 -8.22 -4.23 -0.28
N THR A 38 -7.09 -3.97 -0.95
CA THR A 38 -6.81 -4.52 -2.29
C THR A 38 -6.02 -5.82 -2.19
N ALA A 39 -5.89 -6.56 -3.30
CA ALA A 39 -5.04 -7.74 -3.39
C ALA A 39 -3.59 -7.46 -2.94
N LEU A 40 -3.06 -6.26 -3.23
CA LEU A 40 -1.70 -5.86 -2.86
C LEU A 40 -1.53 -5.71 -1.34
N HIS A 41 -2.58 -5.30 -0.60
CA HIS A 41 -2.54 -5.25 0.86
C HIS A 41 -2.38 -6.65 1.47
N TRP A 42 -3.11 -7.63 0.92
CA TRP A 42 -3.01 -9.03 1.35
C TRP A 42 -1.64 -9.62 1.05
N ALA A 43 -1.14 -9.45 -0.18
CA ALA A 43 0.19 -9.91 -0.58
C ALA A 43 1.29 -9.33 0.33
N ALA A 44 1.17 -8.03 0.68
CA ALA A 44 2.11 -7.36 1.56
C ALA A 44 2.07 -7.88 3.00
N SER A 45 0.89 -8.07 3.59
CA SER A 45 0.75 -8.68 4.93
C SER A 45 1.33 -10.11 4.97
N LYS A 46 1.07 -10.89 3.92
CA LYS A 46 1.56 -12.28 3.83
C LYS A 46 3.05 -12.39 3.54
N GLY A 47 3.71 -11.31 3.14
CA GLY A 47 5.14 -11.32 2.81
C GLY A 47 5.44 -11.95 1.45
N GLN A 48 4.47 -11.96 0.54
CA GLN A 48 4.60 -12.58 -0.78
C GLN A 48 5.26 -11.61 -1.76
N THR A 49 6.58 -11.55 -1.73
CA THR A 49 7.38 -10.64 -2.57
C THR A 49 7.08 -10.81 -4.06
N GLU A 50 6.90 -12.05 -4.53
CA GLU A 50 6.60 -12.31 -5.94
C GLU A 50 5.18 -11.89 -6.33
N MET A 51 4.21 -12.09 -5.44
CA MET A 51 2.83 -11.64 -5.67
C MET A 51 2.77 -10.11 -5.74
N VAL A 52 3.51 -9.42 -4.86
CA VAL A 52 3.63 -7.95 -4.88
C VAL A 52 4.20 -7.48 -6.21
N ARG A 53 5.24 -8.15 -6.73
CA ARG A 53 5.81 -7.85 -8.06
C ARG A 53 4.76 -7.99 -9.16
N ILE A 54 4.13 -9.16 -9.27
CA ILE A 54 3.14 -9.46 -10.31
C ILE A 54 2.00 -8.43 -10.28
N LEU A 55 1.46 -8.12 -9.09
CA LEU A 55 0.38 -7.15 -8.95
C LEU A 55 0.81 -5.75 -9.42
N VAL A 56 1.97 -5.26 -8.98
CA VAL A 56 2.45 -3.91 -9.33
C VAL A 56 2.80 -3.81 -10.82
N GLU A 57 3.45 -4.83 -11.39
CA GLU A 57 3.78 -4.88 -12.82
C GLU A 57 2.52 -4.85 -13.71
N ASN A 58 1.40 -5.32 -13.18
CA ASN A 58 0.11 -5.26 -13.85
C ASN A 58 -0.77 -4.07 -13.42
N GLY A 59 -0.20 -3.04 -12.79
CA GLY A 59 -0.89 -1.78 -12.51
C GLY A 59 -1.57 -1.69 -11.14
N ALA A 60 -1.24 -2.58 -10.19
CA ALA A 60 -1.64 -2.38 -8.80
C ALA A 60 -0.90 -1.17 -8.20
N ARG A 61 -1.67 -0.22 -7.68
CA ARG A 61 -1.21 1.02 -7.08
C ARG A 61 -0.94 0.80 -5.59
N ALA A 62 0.30 0.99 -5.18
CA ALA A 62 0.72 0.84 -3.79
C ALA A 62 0.37 2.04 -2.89
N CYS A 63 -0.16 3.12 -3.47
CA CYS A 63 -0.62 4.30 -2.73
C CYS A 63 -2.03 4.18 -2.16
N LEU A 64 -2.82 3.19 -2.63
CA LEU A 64 -4.20 3.00 -2.22
C LEU A 64 -4.28 2.66 -0.75
N ARG A 65 -5.29 3.23 -0.09
CA ARG A 65 -5.50 3.11 1.35
C ARG A 65 -6.79 2.36 1.65
N THR A 66 -6.74 1.63 2.74
CA THR A 66 -7.92 1.07 3.41
C THR A 66 -8.74 2.17 4.10
N ASP A 67 -9.91 1.84 4.66
CA ASP A 67 -10.75 2.80 5.40
C ASP A 67 -10.00 3.47 6.57
N ASN A 68 -9.09 2.72 7.21
CA ASN A 68 -8.25 3.23 8.29
C ASN A 68 -7.02 4.01 7.80
N GLY A 69 -6.87 4.21 6.49
CA GLY A 69 -5.72 4.92 5.90
C GLY A 69 -4.48 4.05 5.67
N TRP A 70 -4.55 2.73 5.91
CA TRP A 70 -3.38 1.86 5.76
C TRP A 70 -3.09 1.57 4.30
N THR A 71 -1.84 1.76 3.90
CA THR A 71 -1.24 1.32 2.63
C THR A 71 -0.66 -0.10 2.75
N PRO A 72 -0.28 -0.78 1.65
CA PRO A 72 0.42 -2.07 1.71
C PRO A 72 1.70 -2.04 2.58
N ALA A 73 2.39 -0.90 2.65
CA ALA A 73 3.56 -0.73 3.51
C ALA A 73 3.21 -0.83 5.01
N HIS A 74 2.03 -0.34 5.45
CA HIS A 74 1.58 -0.50 6.85
C HIS A 74 1.39 -1.98 7.21
N PHE A 75 0.75 -2.75 6.33
CA PHE A 75 0.56 -4.19 6.54
C PHE A 75 1.87 -4.98 6.53
N ALA A 76 2.80 -4.63 5.63
CA ALA A 76 4.12 -5.23 5.61
C ALA A 76 4.91 -4.88 6.90
N ALA A 77 4.79 -3.65 7.40
CA ALA A 77 5.41 -3.21 8.65
C ALA A 77 4.83 -3.94 9.87
N GLU A 78 3.50 -4.03 9.99
CA GLU A 78 2.81 -4.78 11.05
C GLU A 78 3.27 -6.25 11.09
N SER A 79 3.37 -6.86 9.91
CA SER A 79 3.71 -8.27 9.75
C SER A 79 5.22 -8.55 9.71
N GLY A 80 6.08 -7.53 9.89
CA GLY A 80 7.54 -7.67 9.89
C GLY A 80 8.14 -8.11 8.55
N ARG A 81 7.48 -7.79 7.42
CA ARG A 81 7.85 -8.25 6.08
C ARG A 81 8.90 -7.34 5.43
N LEU A 82 10.13 -7.37 5.95
CA LEU A 82 11.22 -6.53 5.45
C LEU A 82 11.47 -6.67 3.93
N ALA A 83 11.41 -7.89 3.38
CA ALA A 83 11.61 -8.12 1.96
C ALA A 83 10.56 -7.40 1.08
N VAL A 84 9.30 -7.39 1.53
CA VAL A 84 8.22 -6.65 0.85
C VAL A 84 8.44 -5.15 0.98
N LEU A 85 8.82 -4.64 2.16
CA LEU A 85 9.10 -3.22 2.33
C LEU A 85 10.22 -2.75 1.40
N ARG A 86 11.28 -3.55 1.25
CA ARG A 86 12.38 -3.30 0.30
C ARG A 86 11.88 -3.28 -1.14
N LEU A 87 11.04 -4.24 -1.51
CA LEU A 87 10.46 -4.29 -2.85
C LEU A 87 9.60 -3.06 -3.13
N LEU A 88 8.66 -2.73 -2.24
CA LEU A 88 7.79 -1.55 -2.36
C LEU A 88 8.62 -0.27 -2.53
N HIS A 89 9.64 -0.07 -1.69
CA HIS A 89 10.54 1.08 -1.82
C HIS A 89 11.29 1.11 -3.15
N SER A 90 11.80 -0.04 -3.61
CA SER A 90 12.48 -0.14 -4.91
C SER A 90 11.57 0.13 -6.11
N LEU A 91 10.26 -0.08 -5.94
CA LEU A 91 9.21 0.24 -6.91
C LEU A 91 8.71 1.69 -6.78
N HIS A 92 9.40 2.52 -5.97
CA HIS A 92 9.00 3.90 -5.66
C HIS A 92 7.61 4.04 -5.03
N ALA A 93 7.11 2.98 -4.37
CA ALA A 93 5.85 3.02 -3.66
C ALA A 93 5.94 3.92 -2.40
N PRO A 94 4.82 4.55 -1.99
CA PRO A 94 4.75 5.28 -0.74
C PRO A 94 4.95 4.40 0.49
N VAL A 95 6.03 4.64 1.24
CA VAL A 95 6.36 3.93 2.49
C VAL A 95 6.30 4.82 3.74
N ASP A 96 5.90 6.08 3.60
CA ASP A 96 5.92 7.12 4.65
C ASP A 96 4.56 7.84 4.81
N LYS A 97 3.50 7.26 4.23
CA LYS A 97 2.15 7.81 4.32
C LYS A 97 1.59 7.59 5.70
N GLU A 98 0.83 8.56 6.19
CA GLU A 98 0.15 8.48 7.49
C GLU A 98 -1.23 7.85 7.31
N ASP A 99 -1.60 7.00 8.26
CA ASP A 99 -2.94 6.47 8.40
C ASP A 99 -3.91 7.47 9.07
N SER A 100 -5.13 7.03 9.40
CA SER A 100 -6.14 7.88 10.06
C SER A 100 -5.75 8.33 11.47
N SER A 101 -4.83 7.61 12.14
CA SER A 101 -4.29 7.97 13.46
C SER A 101 -3.07 8.88 13.38
N GLY A 102 -2.56 9.14 12.18
CA GLY A 102 -1.29 9.87 11.97
C GLY A 102 -0.06 8.97 12.06
N ASP A 103 -0.23 7.65 12.12
CA ASP A 103 0.86 6.70 12.20
C ASP A 103 1.37 6.36 10.80
N LYS A 104 2.70 6.34 10.64
CA LYS A 104 3.38 5.87 9.42
C LYS A 104 3.74 4.40 9.55
N PRO A 105 4.09 3.68 8.45
CA PRO A 105 4.56 2.31 8.53
C PRO A 105 5.72 2.10 9.51
N VAL A 106 6.64 3.08 9.64
CA VAL A 106 7.75 3.00 10.62
C VAL A 106 7.25 2.88 12.05
N ARG A 107 6.20 3.63 12.40
CA ARG A 107 5.59 3.61 13.73
C ARG A 107 4.87 2.30 14.00
N ILE A 108 4.20 1.75 12.99
CA ILE A 108 3.60 0.41 13.07
C ILE A 108 4.68 -0.66 13.31
N ALA A 109 5.80 -0.62 12.56
CA ALA A 109 6.91 -1.55 12.79
C ALA A 109 7.50 -1.42 14.21
N GLU A 110 7.59 -0.20 14.76
CA GLU A 110 8.05 0.06 16.12
C GLU A 110 7.11 -0.54 17.17
N ILE A 111 5.79 -0.28 17.04
CA ILE A 111 4.76 -0.80 17.96
C ILE A 111 4.79 -2.34 18.03
N TYR A 112 5.02 -3.00 16.89
CA TYR A 112 5.06 -4.46 16.79
C TYR A 112 6.47 -5.04 17.00
N GLY A 113 7.48 -4.21 17.28
CA GLY A 113 8.83 -4.66 17.64
C GLY A 113 9.70 -5.16 16.48
N HIS A 114 9.38 -4.81 15.22
CA HIS A 114 10.12 -5.23 14.04
C HIS A 114 11.30 -4.29 13.75
N GLU A 115 12.35 -4.36 14.58
CA GLU A 115 13.47 -3.41 14.51
C GLU A 115 14.15 -3.31 13.14
N ASP A 116 14.31 -4.43 12.42
CA ASP A 116 14.89 -4.42 11.08
C ASP A 116 14.03 -3.63 10.09
N CYS A 117 12.71 -3.71 10.24
CA CYS A 117 11.76 -2.93 9.43
C CYS A 117 11.85 -1.45 9.81
N VAL A 118 11.92 -1.11 11.10
CA VAL A 118 12.11 0.28 11.57
C VAL A 118 13.37 0.89 10.95
N ARG A 119 14.52 0.23 11.13
CA ARG A 119 15.82 0.70 10.60
C ARG A 119 15.81 0.92 9.08
N PHE A 120 15.07 0.09 8.35
CA PHE A 120 14.92 0.23 6.92
C PHE A 120 13.98 1.38 6.56
N LEU A 121 12.81 1.43 7.20
CA LEU A 121 11.79 2.44 6.93
C LEU A 121 12.30 3.86 7.24
N GLU A 122 12.98 4.10 8.35
CA GLU A 122 13.57 5.41 8.67
C GLU A 122 14.44 5.96 7.53
N LYS A 123 15.25 5.09 6.90
CA LYS A 123 16.07 5.48 5.74
C LYS A 123 15.21 5.68 4.50
N ALA A 124 14.29 4.76 4.26
CA ALA A 124 13.40 4.79 3.12
C ALA A 124 12.48 6.01 3.12
N GLU A 125 12.04 6.52 4.28
CA GLU A 125 11.23 7.74 4.41
C GLU A 125 11.99 8.97 3.91
N VAL A 126 13.25 9.13 4.31
CA VAL A 126 14.11 10.23 3.85
C VAL A 126 14.31 10.16 2.33
N GLU A 127 14.57 8.97 1.82
CA GLU A 127 14.75 8.72 0.38
C GLU A 127 13.47 8.98 -0.42
N SER A 128 12.32 8.50 0.08
CA SER A 128 11.01 8.67 -0.55
C SER A 128 10.62 10.15 -0.60
N ARG A 129 10.86 10.90 0.48
CA ARG A 129 10.67 12.35 0.51
C ARG A 129 11.52 13.08 -0.52
N ASN A 130 12.81 12.74 -0.61
CA ASN A 130 13.72 13.33 -1.58
C ASN A 130 13.29 13.02 -3.02
N TYR A 131 12.89 11.78 -3.29
CA TYR A 131 12.38 11.34 -4.59
C TYR A 131 11.14 12.13 -5.01
N ARG A 132 10.15 12.27 -4.10
CA ARG A 132 8.94 13.05 -4.39
C ARG A 132 9.25 14.51 -4.69
N GLN A 133 10.11 15.13 -3.87
CA GLN A 133 10.50 16.52 -4.08
C GLN A 133 11.18 16.71 -5.45
N MET A 134 12.05 15.78 -5.83
CA MET A 134 12.71 15.77 -7.13
C MET A 134 11.71 15.58 -8.28
N ALA A 135 10.79 14.62 -8.16
CA ALA A 135 9.79 14.35 -9.18
C ALA A 135 8.85 15.55 -9.37
N ILE A 136 8.37 16.17 -8.29
CA ILE A 136 7.59 17.42 -8.35
C ILE A 136 8.39 18.53 -9.05
N SER A 137 9.66 18.71 -8.69
CA SER A 137 10.53 19.74 -9.29
C SER A 137 10.76 19.52 -10.78
N ASN A 138 10.78 18.27 -11.24
CA ASN A 138 11.02 17.91 -12.63
C ASN A 138 9.72 17.70 -13.43
N GLY A 139 8.55 17.88 -12.81
CA GLY A 139 7.26 17.61 -13.45
C GLY A 139 7.03 16.14 -13.79
N LEU A 140 7.68 15.22 -13.09
CA LEU A 140 7.47 13.78 -13.25
C LEU A 140 6.21 13.36 -12.51
N PRO A 141 5.35 12.53 -13.13
CA PRO A 141 4.16 12.01 -12.47
C PRO A 141 4.55 11.09 -11.31
N LEU A 142 3.81 11.17 -10.22
CA LEU A 142 3.97 10.36 -9.01
C LEU A 142 2.66 9.66 -8.69
N ASP A 143 2.67 8.33 -8.65
CA ASP A 143 1.54 7.55 -8.18
C ASP A 143 1.56 7.43 -6.64
N ASP A 144 1.32 8.55 -5.97
CA ASP A 144 1.58 8.71 -4.54
C ASP A 144 0.35 9.11 -3.72
N THR A 145 -0.78 9.37 -4.38
CA THR A 145 -2.00 9.89 -3.76
C THR A 145 -3.17 8.96 -4.02
N ASP A 146 -3.90 8.63 -2.95
CA ASP A 146 -5.24 8.04 -3.02
C ASP A 146 -6.27 9.17 -2.91
N GLU A 147 -6.66 9.72 -4.07
CA GLU A 147 -7.59 10.85 -4.16
C GLU A 147 -8.94 10.55 -3.50
N GLU A 148 -9.44 9.32 -3.66
CA GLU A 148 -10.70 8.87 -3.05
C GLU A 148 -10.64 9.02 -1.52
N TRP A 149 -9.57 8.52 -0.91
CA TRP A 149 -9.39 8.60 0.54
C TRP A 149 -9.20 10.03 1.04
N GLU A 150 -8.52 10.89 0.27
CA GLU A 150 -8.34 12.30 0.64
C GLU A 150 -9.66 13.08 0.64
N GLU A 151 -10.52 12.85 -0.35
CA GLU A 151 -11.85 13.48 -0.43
C GLU A 151 -12.77 12.98 0.69
N GLU A 152 -12.85 11.67 0.94
CA GLU A 152 -13.65 11.10 2.04
C GLU A 152 -13.28 11.73 3.39
N ARG A 153 -11.98 11.98 3.64
CA ARG A 153 -11.53 12.66 4.86
C ARG A 153 -11.82 14.15 4.89
N LYS A 154 -11.83 14.85 3.75
CA LYS A 154 -12.23 16.26 3.70
C LYS A 154 -13.71 16.39 4.02
N GLU A 155 -14.54 15.51 3.47
CA GLU A 155 -15.97 15.47 3.74
C GLU A 155 -16.27 15.16 5.21
N ALA A 156 -15.61 14.14 5.80
CA ALA A 156 -15.77 13.82 7.22
C ALA A 156 -15.45 15.00 8.14
N ARG A 157 -14.33 15.70 7.90
CA ARG A 157 -13.96 16.91 8.67
C ARG A 157 -14.96 18.05 8.49
N LEU A 158 -15.55 18.21 7.30
CA LEU A 158 -16.55 19.24 7.05
C LEU A 158 -17.86 18.94 7.80
N GLN A 159 -18.24 17.67 7.89
CA GLN A 159 -19.42 17.24 8.65
C GLN A 159 -19.24 17.48 10.14
N GLU A 160 -18.07 17.18 10.71
CA GLU A 160 -17.74 17.46 12.11
C GLU A 160 -17.80 18.96 12.44
N ARG A 161 -17.39 19.83 11.49
CA ARG A 161 -17.46 21.28 11.66
C ARG A 161 -18.89 21.84 11.64
N ASN A 162 -19.83 21.12 11.01
CA ASN A 162 -21.21 21.55 10.87
C ASN A 162 -22.14 21.04 12.00
N GLN A 163 -21.60 20.25 12.94
CA GLN A 163 -22.30 19.79 14.15
C GLN A 163 -21.99 20.70 15.34
#